data_AF-A0A1C6J2I1-F1
#
_entry.id   AF-A0A1C6J2I1-F1
#
_cell.length_a   1.000
_cell.length_b   1.000
_cell.length_c   1.000
_cell.angle_alpha   90.00
_cell.angle_beta   90.00
_cell.angle_gamma   90.00
#
_symmetry.space_group_name_H-M   'P 1'
#
loop_
_entity.id
_entity.type
_entity.pdbx_description
1 polymer ?
#
loop_
_entity_poly.entity_id
_entity_poly.type
_entity_poly.pdbx_seq_one_letter_code
_entity_poly.pdbx_strand_id
1 'polypeptide(L)'
;MSEMVIGKKTGVPALRARRPAPKLRPKNKEDNKMVSSNNELVEDDYEIKESIDLDSFKPSESKSIKKGIAEAGVMSIINSKTGKRIIVSNEIMEKLNKPERVVMSFSEDKIAIGEQLPNNYNYINIKVLKSKGVIYSAGIVKEITDLYKLDFSNKTSITFLDVEYVKYEENVVAIITVE
;
A
#
# COMPACT_ATOMS: atom_id res chain seq x y z
N MET A 1 -20.45 38.14 -50.77
CA MET A 1 -20.11 39.35 -49.99
C MET A 1 -20.59 39.09 -48.58
N SER A 2 -19.79 39.00 -47.52
CA SER A 2 -18.36 39.25 -47.29
C SER A 2 -18.03 38.61 -45.94
N GLU A 3 -16.82 38.04 -45.85
CA GLU A 3 -16.26 37.38 -44.67
C GLU A 3 -16.08 38.34 -43.48
N MET A 4 -16.15 37.80 -42.26
CA MET A 4 -15.33 38.31 -41.16
C MET A 4 -14.91 37.15 -40.24
N VAL A 5 -13.64 36.77 -40.37
CA VAL A 5 -12.95 35.73 -39.62
C VAL A 5 -12.52 36.31 -38.27
N ILE A 6 -12.95 35.70 -37.16
CA ILE A 6 -12.40 35.96 -35.83
C ILE A 6 -11.51 34.77 -35.46
N GLY A 7 -10.20 34.96 -35.63
CA GLY A 7 -9.18 33.97 -35.26
C GLY A 7 -9.11 33.76 -33.75
N LYS A 8 -9.40 32.55 -33.28
CA LYS A 8 -9.02 32.10 -31.93
C LYS A 8 -7.64 31.46 -31.99
N LYS A 9 -6.71 32.06 -31.25
CA LYS A 9 -5.31 31.63 -31.11
C LYS A 9 -5.21 30.18 -30.66
N THR A 10 -4.54 29.38 -31.48
CA THR A 10 -4.02 28.05 -31.15
C THR A 10 -2.86 28.19 -30.16
N GLY A 11 -3.12 27.92 -28.88
CA GLY A 11 -2.06 27.77 -27.88
C GLY A 11 -1.56 26.33 -27.88
N VAL A 12 -0.46 26.06 -28.59
CA VAL A 12 0.29 24.80 -28.45
C VAL A 12 0.88 24.78 -27.04
N PRO A 13 0.69 23.72 -26.22
CA PRO A 13 1.37 23.62 -24.95
C PRO A 13 2.87 23.48 -25.24
N ALA A 14 3.68 24.44 -24.79
CA ALA A 14 5.13 24.36 -24.94
C ALA A 14 5.65 23.08 -24.26
N LEU A 15 6.25 22.18 -25.05
CA LEU A 15 6.95 21.01 -24.55
C LEU A 15 8.08 21.48 -23.61
N ARG A 16 7.94 21.18 -22.32
CA ARG A 16 9.01 21.42 -21.33
C ARG A 16 10.26 20.66 -21.78
N ALA A 17 11.31 21.38 -22.14
CA ALA A 17 12.62 20.79 -22.39
C ALA A 17 13.05 19.95 -21.17
N ARG A 18 13.58 18.75 -21.43
CA ARG A 18 14.16 17.89 -20.40
C ARG A 18 15.33 18.64 -19.76
N ARG A 19 15.23 18.92 -18.47
CA ARG A 19 16.36 19.49 -17.72
C ARG A 19 17.53 18.49 -17.77
N PRO A 20 18.77 18.95 -18.01
CA PRO A 20 19.93 18.07 -17.95
C PRO A 20 20.08 17.53 -16.52
N ALA A 21 20.50 16.26 -16.43
CA ALA A 21 20.71 15.60 -15.15
C ALA A 21 21.76 16.39 -14.32
N PRO A 22 21.52 16.63 -13.02
CA PRO A 22 22.46 17.36 -12.19
C PRO A 22 23.80 16.62 -12.14
N LYS A 23 24.91 17.32 -12.39
CA LYS A 23 26.25 16.76 -12.19
C LYS A 23 26.44 16.46 -10.70
N LEU A 24 26.52 15.19 -10.33
CA LEU A 24 26.82 14.78 -8.96
C LEU A 24 28.25 15.20 -8.61
N ARG A 25 28.37 16.16 -7.69
CA ARG A 25 29.65 16.42 -7.00
C ARG A 25 29.84 15.34 -5.93
N PRO A 26 31.05 14.77 -5.78
CA PRO A 26 31.32 13.81 -4.71
C PRO A 26 31.11 14.48 -3.35
N LYS A 27 30.40 13.77 -2.46
CA LYS A 27 30.09 14.24 -1.10
C LYS A 27 31.35 14.30 -0.25
N ASN A 28 31.66 15.49 0.27
CA ASN A 28 32.57 15.63 1.41
C ASN A 28 31.80 15.38 2.71
N LYS A 29 32.51 14.91 3.73
CA LYS A 29 31.99 14.19 4.92
C LYS A 29 31.23 15.07 5.95
N GLU A 30 30.88 16.32 5.65
CA GLU A 30 30.39 17.31 6.63
C GLU A 30 29.00 17.93 6.34
N ASP A 31 28.30 17.52 5.28
CA ASP A 31 27.06 18.19 4.82
C ASP A 31 25.74 17.71 5.46
N ASN A 32 25.66 17.64 6.80
CA ASN A 32 24.37 17.48 7.50
C ASN A 32 23.97 18.79 8.20
N LYS A 33 23.72 19.85 7.43
CA LYS A 33 23.12 21.09 7.93
C LYS A 33 21.76 21.33 7.29
N MET A 34 20.70 21.08 8.06
CA MET A 34 19.32 21.43 7.72
C MET A 34 19.06 22.93 7.96
N VAL A 35 18.42 23.61 7.02
CA VAL A 35 17.74 24.91 7.23
C VAL A 35 16.39 24.84 6.53
N SER A 36 15.34 24.58 7.30
CA SER A 36 14.24 25.48 7.68
C SER A 36 13.39 26.01 6.51
N SER A 37 12.17 25.48 6.40
CA SER A 37 11.03 26.13 5.73
C SER A 37 10.04 26.52 6.82
N ASN A 38 9.74 27.82 6.87
CA ASN A 38 8.84 28.44 7.83
C ASN A 38 7.45 27.83 7.71
N ASN A 39 7.06 27.07 8.71
CA ASN A 39 5.66 26.84 9.06
C ASN A 39 5.54 27.40 10.47
N GLU A 40 4.72 28.43 10.66
CA GLU A 40 4.42 28.96 11.99
C GLU A 40 3.82 27.83 12.84
N LEU A 41 4.70 27.21 13.63
CA LEU A 41 4.33 26.44 14.79
C LEU A 41 4.04 27.47 15.86
N VAL A 42 2.84 27.43 16.41
CA VAL A 42 2.57 28.09 17.68
C VAL A 42 3.49 27.41 18.69
N GLU A 43 4.59 28.07 19.04
CA GLU A 43 5.54 27.60 20.03
C GLU A 43 4.89 27.79 21.40
N ASP A 44 4.23 26.73 21.90
CA ASP A 44 4.10 26.60 23.34
C ASP A 44 5.53 26.42 23.87
N ASP A 45 6.04 27.42 24.58
CA ASP A 45 7.38 27.41 25.19
C ASP A 45 7.46 26.31 26.25
N TYR A 46 7.79 25.08 25.84
CA TYR A 46 8.09 24.00 26.77
C TYR A 46 9.44 24.30 27.44
N GLU A 47 9.39 24.83 28.65
CA GLU A 47 10.57 25.08 29.50
C GLU A 47 11.29 23.75 29.78
N ILE A 48 12.42 23.52 29.09
CA ILE A 48 13.26 22.34 29.28
C ILE A 48 13.96 22.49 30.64
N LYS A 49 13.53 21.71 31.64
CA LYS A 49 14.11 21.72 32.97
C LYS A 49 15.53 21.13 32.93
N GLU A 50 16.52 21.90 33.37
CA GLU A 50 17.94 21.54 33.30
C GLU A 50 18.35 20.37 34.22
N SER A 51 17.53 20.02 35.21
CA SER A 51 17.78 18.85 36.06
C SER A 51 16.49 18.23 36.58
N ILE A 52 16.24 17.00 36.17
CA ILE A 52 15.29 16.09 36.79
C ILE A 52 16.11 14.92 37.31
N ASP A 53 15.91 14.55 38.56
CA ASP A 53 16.58 13.40 39.17
C ASP A 53 16.03 12.09 38.59
N LEU A 54 16.83 11.48 37.72
CA LEU A 54 16.49 10.25 37.00
C LEU A 54 16.74 8.98 37.84
N ASP A 55 17.38 9.09 39.01
CA ASP A 55 17.72 7.93 39.84
C ASP A 55 16.49 7.31 40.52
N SER A 56 15.38 8.05 40.57
CA SER A 56 14.07 7.58 41.04
C SER A 56 13.30 6.74 40.01
N PHE A 57 13.75 6.67 38.76
CA PHE A 57 13.03 5.99 37.68
C PHE A 57 13.34 4.50 37.67
N LYS A 58 12.29 3.69 37.76
CA LYS A 58 12.40 2.24 37.65
C LYS A 58 12.60 1.83 36.17
N PRO A 59 13.59 0.98 35.84
CA PRO A 59 13.75 0.48 34.48
C PRO A 59 12.54 -0.36 34.05
N SER A 60 12.21 -0.30 32.76
CA SER A 60 11.17 -1.18 32.20
C SER A 60 11.61 -2.64 32.30
N GLU A 61 10.78 -3.47 32.92
CA GLU A 61 11.03 -4.90 33.08
C GLU A 61 10.67 -5.72 31.83
N SER A 62 10.04 -5.07 30.84
CA SER A 62 9.56 -5.73 29.62
C SER A 62 10.72 -6.11 28.71
N LYS A 63 10.71 -7.36 28.21
CA LYS A 63 11.67 -7.83 27.21
C LYS A 63 11.03 -7.84 25.83
N SER A 64 11.74 -7.29 24.84
CA SER A 64 11.36 -7.41 23.44
C SER A 64 11.50 -8.85 22.98
N ILE A 65 10.38 -9.55 22.81
CA ILE A 65 10.36 -10.89 22.26
C ILE A 65 10.49 -10.77 20.73
N LYS A 66 11.52 -11.39 20.14
CA LYS A 66 11.56 -11.57 18.69
C LYS A 66 10.47 -12.58 18.33
N LYS A 67 9.41 -12.11 17.67
CA LYS A 67 8.41 -13.00 17.09
C LYS A 67 9.13 -13.94 16.11
N GLY A 68 8.94 -15.24 16.28
CA GLY A 68 9.48 -16.24 15.34
C GLY A 68 9.04 -15.92 13.91
N ILE A 69 9.91 -16.18 12.93
CA ILE A 69 9.60 -16.01 11.51
C ILE A 69 8.59 -17.11 11.17
N ALA A 70 7.31 -16.80 11.33
CA ALA A 70 6.26 -17.60 10.73
C ALA A 70 6.40 -17.52 9.21
N GLU A 71 6.01 -18.60 8.52
CA GLU A 71 5.95 -18.65 7.07
C GLU A 71 5.25 -17.40 6.51
N ALA A 72 5.83 -16.82 5.46
CA ALA A 72 5.42 -15.53 4.96
C ALA A 72 4.09 -15.66 4.20
N GLY A 73 2.98 -15.42 4.90
CA GLY A 73 1.66 -15.53 4.29
C GLY A 73 1.46 -14.66 3.05
N VAL A 74 0.72 -15.21 2.10
CA VAL A 74 0.55 -14.68 0.74
C VAL A 74 -0.58 -13.67 0.64
N MET A 75 -1.63 -13.83 1.44
CA MET A 75 -2.74 -12.87 1.51
C MET A 75 -3.28 -12.76 2.92
N SER A 76 -3.57 -11.55 3.39
CA SER A 76 -4.18 -11.29 4.69
C SER A 76 -5.47 -10.48 4.56
N ILE A 77 -6.53 -10.95 5.19
CA ILE A 77 -7.78 -10.22 5.36
C ILE A 77 -7.75 -9.54 6.73
N ILE A 78 -7.90 -8.23 6.75
CA ILE A 78 -8.02 -7.44 7.99
C ILE A 78 -9.47 -6.98 8.11
N ASN A 79 -10.12 -7.39 9.19
CA ASN A 79 -11.47 -7.02 9.54
C ASN A 79 -11.51 -6.52 10.98
N SER A 80 -11.10 -5.26 11.18
CA SER A 80 -11.20 -4.58 12.47
C SER A 80 -12.23 -3.45 12.42
N LYS A 81 -12.67 -2.99 13.60
CA LYS A 81 -13.51 -1.78 13.72
C LYS A 81 -12.82 -0.54 13.15
N THR A 82 -11.49 -0.48 13.22
CA THR A 82 -10.67 0.67 12.78
C THR A 82 -10.34 0.66 11.29
N GLY A 83 -10.52 -0.48 10.60
CA GLY A 83 -10.26 -0.56 9.17
C GLY A 83 -10.45 -1.95 8.60
N LYS A 84 -10.98 -1.99 7.38
CA LYS A 84 -11.20 -3.22 6.60
C LYS A 84 -10.37 -3.15 5.33
N ARG A 85 -9.48 -4.12 5.13
CA ARG A 85 -8.58 -4.16 3.98
C ARG A 85 -8.06 -5.55 3.70
N ILE A 86 -7.67 -5.78 2.47
CA ILE A 86 -6.98 -6.98 2.00
C ILE A 86 -5.53 -6.60 1.72
N ILE A 87 -4.60 -7.41 2.20
CA ILE A 87 -3.17 -7.25 1.94
C ILE A 87 -2.71 -8.44 1.11
N VAL A 88 -2.07 -8.16 -0.01
CA VAL A 88 -1.47 -9.13 -0.91
C VAL A 88 0.05 -9.03 -0.77
N SER A 89 0.73 -10.18 -0.68
CA SER A 89 2.19 -10.24 -0.50
C SER A 89 2.94 -9.61 -1.67
N ASN A 90 4.22 -9.27 -1.44
CA ASN A 90 5.07 -8.78 -2.52
C ASN A 90 5.26 -9.83 -3.62
N GLU A 91 5.28 -11.12 -3.25
CA GLU A 91 5.43 -12.21 -4.20
C GLU A 91 4.30 -12.21 -5.24
N ILE A 92 3.04 -12.18 -4.78
CA ILE A 92 1.88 -12.11 -5.68
C ILE A 92 1.94 -10.82 -6.50
N MET A 93 2.24 -9.67 -5.87
CA MET A 93 2.32 -8.40 -6.59
C MET A 93 3.37 -8.41 -7.71
N GLU A 94 4.53 -9.03 -7.48
CA GLU A 94 5.56 -9.19 -8.50
C GLU A 94 5.12 -10.12 -9.62
N LYS A 95 4.47 -11.25 -9.29
CA LYS A 95 3.95 -12.20 -10.28
C LYS A 95 2.84 -11.61 -11.15
N LEU A 96 2.01 -10.75 -10.58
CA LEU A 96 0.96 -10.00 -11.29
C LEU A 96 1.49 -8.80 -12.09
N ASN A 97 2.81 -8.54 -12.12
CA ASN A 97 3.41 -7.35 -12.73
C ASN A 97 2.94 -6.01 -12.12
N LYS A 98 2.60 -6.01 -10.82
CA LYS A 98 2.24 -4.82 -10.03
C LYS A 98 1.15 -3.96 -10.69
N PRO A 99 -0.04 -4.54 -10.94
CA PRO A 99 -1.10 -3.81 -11.62
C PRO A 99 -1.66 -2.72 -10.71
N GLU A 100 -2.19 -1.64 -11.30
CA GLU A 100 -2.87 -0.57 -10.53
C GLU A 100 -4.28 -0.98 -10.10
N ARG A 101 -4.88 -1.94 -10.83
CA ARG A 101 -6.21 -2.48 -10.60
C ARG A 101 -6.18 -4.00 -10.69
N VAL A 102 -6.99 -4.64 -9.86
CA VAL A 102 -7.18 -6.08 -9.89
C VAL A 102 -8.66 -6.40 -9.94
N VAL A 103 -8.97 -7.58 -10.44
CA VAL A 103 -10.28 -8.21 -10.29
C VAL A 103 -10.15 -9.40 -9.36
N MET A 104 -11.23 -9.71 -8.66
CA MET A 104 -11.29 -10.83 -7.73
C MET A 104 -12.51 -11.69 -8.01
N SER A 105 -12.30 -13.00 -8.05
CA SER A 105 -13.37 -13.99 -8.18
C SER A 105 -13.25 -15.04 -7.09
N PHE A 106 -14.36 -15.64 -6.71
CA PHE A 106 -14.43 -16.57 -5.59
C PHE A 106 -15.01 -17.92 -6.02
N SER A 107 -14.45 -19.00 -5.48
CA SER A 107 -14.94 -20.38 -5.55
C SER A 107 -15.11 -20.94 -4.13
N GLU A 108 -15.56 -22.19 -3.98
CA GLU A 108 -15.80 -22.86 -2.70
C GLU A 108 -14.68 -22.66 -1.66
N ASP A 109 -13.43 -22.90 -2.05
CA ASP A 109 -12.25 -22.89 -1.19
C ASP A 109 -11.12 -22.01 -1.75
N LYS A 110 -11.38 -21.25 -2.82
CA LYS A 110 -10.34 -20.54 -3.57
C LYS A 110 -10.72 -19.11 -3.92
N ILE A 111 -9.75 -18.22 -3.80
CA ILE A 111 -9.82 -16.81 -4.20
C ILE A 111 -8.89 -16.59 -5.38
N ALA A 112 -9.42 -16.16 -6.52
CA ALA A 112 -8.64 -15.78 -7.69
C ALA A 112 -8.43 -14.27 -7.71
N ILE A 113 -7.18 -13.84 -7.93
CA ILE A 113 -6.78 -12.43 -8.07
C ILE A 113 -5.92 -12.28 -9.32
N GLY A 114 -6.29 -11.33 -10.18
CA GLY A 114 -5.53 -11.02 -11.39
C GLY A 114 -5.83 -9.61 -11.89
N GLU A 115 -5.10 -9.16 -12.92
CA GLU A 115 -5.45 -7.92 -13.62
C GLU A 115 -6.76 -8.09 -14.41
N GLN A 116 -6.99 -9.29 -14.94
CA GLN A 116 -8.17 -9.67 -15.70
C GLN A 116 -8.59 -11.10 -15.35
N LEU A 117 -9.90 -11.36 -15.35
CA LEU A 117 -10.52 -12.66 -15.09
C LEU A 117 -11.77 -12.82 -15.98
N PRO A 118 -12.14 -14.06 -16.35
CA PRO A 118 -13.33 -14.31 -17.16
C PRO A 118 -14.59 -13.74 -16.51
N ASN A 119 -15.45 -13.09 -17.31
CA ASN A 119 -16.77 -12.58 -16.89
C ASN A 119 -16.74 -11.62 -15.68
N ASN A 120 -15.60 -10.98 -15.39
CA ASN A 120 -15.45 -10.09 -14.25
C ASN A 120 -14.98 -8.70 -14.70
N TYR A 121 -15.86 -7.72 -14.52
CA TYR A 121 -15.61 -6.32 -14.84
C TYR A 121 -15.54 -5.43 -13.60
N ASN A 122 -15.52 -6.04 -12.40
CA ASN A 122 -15.43 -5.33 -11.13
C ASN A 122 -13.97 -5.01 -10.80
N TYR A 123 -13.43 -3.98 -11.45
CA TYR A 123 -12.05 -3.55 -11.22
C TYR A 123 -11.90 -2.81 -9.89
N ILE A 124 -10.96 -3.29 -9.10
CA ILE A 124 -10.66 -2.82 -7.75
C ILE A 124 -9.29 -2.16 -7.74
N ASN A 125 -9.22 -0.92 -7.27
CA ASN A 125 -7.94 -0.23 -7.13
C ASN A 125 -7.10 -0.89 -6.03
N ILE A 126 -5.84 -1.19 -6.35
CA ILE A 126 -4.86 -1.73 -5.40
C ILE A 126 -3.75 -0.70 -5.19
N LYS A 127 -3.42 -0.42 -3.92
CA LYS A 127 -2.33 0.52 -3.57
C LYS A 127 -1.09 -0.28 -3.20
N VAL A 128 0.06 0.10 -3.76
CA VAL A 128 1.34 -0.48 -3.36
C VAL A 128 1.85 0.25 -2.10
N LEU A 129 1.99 -0.49 -1.00
CA LEU A 129 2.55 0.01 0.26
C LEU A 129 3.67 -0.92 0.72
N LYS A 130 4.91 -0.40 0.80
CA LYS A 130 6.09 -1.19 1.18
C LYS A 130 6.20 -2.50 0.38
N SER A 131 5.98 -2.41 -0.93
CA SER A 131 5.98 -3.53 -1.88
C SER A 131 4.84 -4.54 -1.72
N LYS A 132 3.90 -4.34 -0.80
CA LYS A 132 2.68 -5.14 -0.69
C LYS A 132 1.51 -4.46 -1.38
N GLY A 133 0.59 -5.24 -1.92
CA GLY A 133 -0.66 -4.73 -2.45
C GLY A 133 -1.66 -4.53 -1.32
N VAL A 134 -2.36 -3.40 -1.29
CA VAL A 134 -3.38 -3.11 -0.28
C VAL A 134 -4.66 -2.65 -0.96
N ILE A 135 -5.75 -3.38 -0.69
CA ILE A 135 -7.09 -3.07 -1.18
C ILE A 135 -7.92 -2.59 0.01
N TYR A 136 -8.42 -1.36 -0.07
CA TYR A 136 -9.29 -0.78 0.95
C TYR A 136 -10.75 -0.91 0.52
N SER A 137 -11.37 -2.05 0.83
CA SER A 137 -12.79 -2.27 0.53
C SER A 137 -13.48 -3.04 1.64
N ALA A 138 -14.41 -2.37 2.34
CA ALA A 138 -15.23 -3.00 3.36
C ALA A 138 -16.23 -4.02 2.78
N GLY A 139 -16.71 -3.78 1.55
CA GLY A 139 -17.64 -4.66 0.85
C GLY A 139 -17.00 -6.01 0.53
N ILE A 140 -15.82 -6.00 -0.09
CA ILE A 140 -15.10 -7.23 -0.46
C ILE A 140 -14.66 -8.00 0.79
N VAL A 141 -14.18 -7.30 1.83
CA VAL A 141 -13.85 -7.96 3.10
C VAL A 141 -15.08 -8.66 3.69
N LYS A 142 -16.26 -8.04 3.61
CA LYS A 142 -17.51 -8.66 4.04
C LYS A 142 -17.87 -9.86 3.17
N GLU A 143 -17.82 -9.74 1.84
CA GLU A 143 -18.10 -10.83 0.90
C GLU A 143 -17.23 -12.06 1.19
N ILE A 144 -15.91 -11.88 1.36
CA ILE A 144 -14.99 -12.96 1.71
C ILE A 144 -15.33 -13.56 3.08
N THR A 145 -15.58 -12.70 4.08
CA THR A 145 -15.88 -13.16 5.45
C THR A 145 -17.15 -14.00 5.48
N ASP A 146 -18.19 -13.56 4.76
CA ASP A 146 -19.49 -14.24 4.71
C ASP A 146 -19.40 -15.53 3.88
N LEU A 147 -18.71 -15.51 2.73
CA LEU A 147 -18.58 -16.66 1.83
C LEU A 147 -17.80 -17.80 2.47
N TYR A 148 -16.66 -17.49 3.09
CA TYR A 148 -15.76 -18.49 3.71
C TYR A 148 -15.98 -18.65 5.22
N LYS A 149 -17.03 -18.02 5.78
CA LYS A 149 -17.39 -18.10 7.21
C LYS A 149 -16.22 -17.81 8.15
N LEU A 150 -15.42 -16.80 7.80
CA LEU A 150 -14.21 -16.44 8.55
C LEU A 150 -14.58 -15.82 9.91
N ASP A 151 -14.06 -16.38 11.00
CA ASP A 151 -14.31 -15.85 12.36
C ASP A 151 -13.25 -14.83 12.79
N PHE A 152 -13.67 -13.58 13.04
CA PHE A 152 -12.83 -12.49 13.54
C PHE A 152 -13.14 -12.11 15.00
N SER A 153 -13.87 -12.93 15.75
CA SER A 153 -14.31 -12.59 17.12
C SER A 153 -13.15 -12.25 18.06
N ASN A 154 -12.04 -13.01 17.96
CA ASN A 154 -10.86 -12.84 18.81
C ASN A 154 -9.59 -12.42 18.03
N LYS A 155 -9.73 -12.07 16.75
CA LYS A 155 -8.59 -11.73 15.88
C LYS A 155 -8.96 -10.64 14.89
N THR A 156 -8.00 -9.79 14.57
CA THR A 156 -8.20 -8.68 13.63
C THR A 156 -7.82 -9.04 12.20
N SER A 157 -7.05 -10.12 12.03
CA SER A 157 -6.55 -10.55 10.73
C SER A 157 -6.51 -12.07 10.61
N ILE A 158 -6.82 -12.57 9.43
CA ILE A 158 -6.59 -13.95 9.00
C ILE A 158 -5.65 -13.91 7.80
N THR A 159 -4.67 -14.79 7.77
CA THR A 159 -3.65 -14.85 6.72
C THR A 159 -3.64 -16.22 6.10
N PHE A 160 -3.75 -16.27 4.78
CA PHE A 160 -3.62 -17.45 3.94
C PHE A 160 -2.17 -17.65 3.52
N LEU A 161 -1.76 -18.90 3.37
CA LEU A 161 -0.38 -19.30 3.11
C LEU A 161 -0.19 -19.81 1.67
N ASP A 162 -1.16 -20.57 1.16
CA ASP A 162 -1.01 -21.25 -0.11
C ASP A 162 -1.45 -20.41 -1.31
N VAL A 163 -0.61 -20.39 -2.35
CA VAL A 163 -0.89 -19.75 -3.63
C VAL A 163 -0.43 -20.62 -4.79
N GLU A 164 -1.28 -20.75 -5.80
CA GLU A 164 -0.95 -21.28 -7.12
C GLU A 164 -1.04 -20.17 -8.16
N TYR A 165 -0.29 -20.30 -9.27
CA TYR A 165 -0.30 -19.32 -10.34
C TYR A 165 -0.74 -19.95 -11.65
N VAL A 166 -1.70 -19.31 -12.32
CA VAL A 166 -2.27 -19.75 -13.60
C VAL A 166 -2.10 -18.63 -14.62
N LYS A 167 -1.94 -18.98 -15.90
CA LYS A 167 -1.99 -18.01 -17.01
C LYS A 167 -3.40 -17.89 -17.53
N TYR A 168 -3.88 -16.66 -17.69
CA TYR A 168 -5.13 -16.34 -18.38
C TYR A 168 -4.86 -15.22 -19.39
N GLU A 169 -5.08 -15.53 -20.67
CA GLU A 169 -4.64 -14.69 -21.80
C GLU A 169 -3.14 -14.36 -21.69
N GLU A 170 -2.77 -13.08 -21.62
CA GLU A 170 -1.38 -12.63 -21.47
C GLU A 170 -0.99 -12.36 -20.01
N ASN A 171 -1.93 -12.53 -19.08
CA ASN A 171 -1.78 -12.17 -17.67
C ASN A 171 -1.62 -13.38 -16.75
N VAL A 172 -0.95 -13.16 -15.62
CA VAL A 172 -0.85 -14.14 -14.54
C VAL A 172 -2.00 -13.90 -13.56
N VAL A 173 -2.56 -14.98 -13.04
CA VAL A 173 -3.59 -15.00 -12.01
C VAL A 173 -3.05 -15.77 -10.81
N ALA A 174 -3.20 -15.20 -9.62
CA ALA A 174 -2.92 -15.88 -8.36
C ALA A 174 -4.19 -16.54 -7.83
N ILE A 175 -4.10 -17.81 -7.45
CA ILE A 175 -5.17 -18.61 -6.86
C ILE A 175 -4.76 -18.90 -5.41
N ILE A 176 -5.45 -18.29 -4.45
CA ILE A 176 -5.19 -18.46 -3.03
C ILE A 176 -6.17 -19.49 -2.46
N THR A 177 -5.66 -20.48 -1.73
CA THR A 177 -6.50 -21.47 -1.02
C THR A 177 -6.94 -20.92 0.34
N VAL A 178 -8.21 -21.15 0.68
CA VAL A 178 -8.85 -20.77 1.93
C VAL A 178 -9.15 -22.05 2.72
N GLU A 179 -8.50 -22.20 3.87
CA GLU A 179 -8.70 -23.31 4.83
C GLU A 179 -9.53 -22.88 6.05
#